data_AF-A0A2N5XVH5-F1
#
_entry.id   AF-A0A2N5XVH5-F1
#
_cell.length_a   1.000
_cell.length_b   1.000
_cell.length_c   1.000
_cell.angle_alpha   90.00
_cell.angle_beta   90.00
_cell.angle_gamma   90.00
#
_symmetry.space_group_name_H-M   'P 1'
#
loop_
_entity.id
_entity.type
_entity.pdbx_description
1 polymer ?
#
loop_
_entity_poly.entity_id
_entity_poly.type
_entity_poly.pdbx_seq_one_letter_code
_entity_poly.pdbx_strand_id
1 'polypeptide(L)'
;MLIDDRLTVSGALEDGNAGHVALYKAIKEKIDTADLGVIKPDLQISQPKEPAKAEPVEAKPIDGFAIKRTAEGVDLVGLVPSADIKTAINGLAVRKFGSSGVNDNLMVQEGELIAGLGSEEYNQLASAALQAVSRLGIGGQASLSQDGLAMTGGAFYEGALQKLQEALRSALPANLSLSSELSVAVPGEAVNPDECQVLLRSALEKNTILFDSGKASISADSFGLLDGLIYTAHRCPESKIQIEGHTDSDGDNFANQLLSEKRAGSVVDYLIEAGLSDERLEPKGFGETNPVAGNDTAEGKAKNRRIEFVILAQ
;
A
#
# COMPACT_ATOMS: atom_id res chain seq x y z
N MET A 1 14.05 1.70 37.40
CA MET A 1 15.04 1.44 38.46
C MET A 1 14.32 1.52 39.81
N LEU A 2 14.49 0.56 40.71
CA LEU A 2 13.86 0.57 42.03
C LEU A 2 14.94 0.76 43.11
N ILE A 3 14.92 1.88 43.83
CA ILE A 3 15.84 2.19 44.94
C ILE A 3 15.02 2.86 46.06
N ASP A 4 15.21 2.44 47.31
CA ASP A 4 14.56 3.04 48.50
C ASP A 4 13.05 3.30 48.35
N ASP A 5 12.30 2.25 47.98
CA ASP A 5 10.85 2.29 47.72
C ASP A 5 10.41 3.33 46.67
N ARG A 6 11.32 3.74 45.78
CA ARG A 6 11.03 4.59 44.63
C ARG A 6 11.32 3.87 43.32
N LEU A 7 10.30 3.80 42.47
CA LEU A 7 10.41 3.27 41.12
C LEU A 7 10.60 4.43 40.13
N THR A 8 11.81 4.61 39.62
CA THR A 8 12.11 5.60 38.58
C THR A 8 11.95 4.98 37.20
N VAL A 9 11.17 5.63 36.33
CA VAL A 9 11.05 5.30 34.90
C VAL A 9 11.60 6.48 34.10
N SER A 10 12.66 6.24 33.32
CA SER A 10 13.39 7.28 32.59
C SER A 10 13.58 6.91 31.12
N GLY A 11 13.48 7.90 30.23
CA GLY A 11 13.63 7.74 28.79
C GLY A 11 13.39 9.06 28.06
N ALA A 12 13.79 9.16 26.79
CA ALA A 12 13.61 10.36 25.96
C ALA A 12 12.55 10.08 24.87
N LEU A 13 11.45 10.84 24.87
CA LEU A 13 10.33 10.71 23.92
C LEU A 13 9.98 12.05 23.25
N GLU A 14 10.95 12.94 23.02
CA GLU A 14 10.71 14.36 22.70
C GLU A 14 10.42 14.68 21.21
N ASP A 15 10.23 13.68 20.34
CA ASP A 15 10.32 13.82 18.88
C ASP A 15 9.00 14.12 18.14
N GLY A 16 7.89 14.32 18.85
CA GLY A 16 6.59 14.61 18.21
C GLY A 16 5.95 13.42 17.50
N ASN A 17 6.50 12.21 17.67
CA ASN A 17 5.98 10.98 17.10
C ASN A 17 4.66 10.56 17.81
N ALA A 18 3.64 10.20 17.03
CA ALA A 18 2.33 9.79 17.56
C ALA A 18 2.41 8.50 18.41
N GLY A 19 3.28 7.55 18.04
CA GLY A 19 3.56 6.35 18.81
C GLY A 19 4.19 6.65 20.16
N HIS A 20 5.11 7.60 20.22
CA HIS A 20 5.73 8.04 21.48
C HIS A 20 4.74 8.78 22.40
N VAL A 21 3.84 9.59 21.85
CA VAL A 21 2.73 10.19 22.63
C VAL A 21 1.80 9.13 23.20
N ALA A 22 1.42 8.14 22.39
CA ALA A 22 0.56 7.03 22.83
C ALA A 22 1.24 6.19 23.92
N LEU A 23 2.53 5.87 23.73
CA LEU A 23 3.34 5.15 24.70
C LEU A 23 3.48 5.92 26.02
N TYR A 24 3.75 7.22 25.97
CA TYR A 24 3.80 8.08 27.17
C TYR A 24 2.47 8.07 27.93
N LYS A 25 1.34 8.21 27.23
CA LYS A 25 0.00 8.16 27.83
C LYS A 25 -0.27 6.81 28.49
N ALA A 26 0.05 5.71 27.81
CA ALA A 26 -0.13 4.35 28.32
C ALA A 26 0.76 4.06 29.55
N ILE A 27 2.01 4.52 29.54
CA ILE A 27 2.92 4.38 30.70
C ILE A 27 2.36 5.16 31.89
N LYS A 28 1.94 6.41 31.67
CA LYS A 28 1.38 7.27 32.73
C LYS A 28 0.10 6.68 33.32
N GLU A 29 -0.82 6.24 32.48
CA GLU A 29 -2.06 5.61 32.91
C GLU A 29 -1.80 4.33 33.73
N LYS A 30 -0.86 3.48 33.30
CA LYS A 30 -0.47 2.29 34.06
C LYS A 30 0.17 2.63 35.40
N ILE A 31 0.96 3.69 35.48
CA ILE A 31 1.55 4.16 36.74
C ILE A 31 0.46 4.69 37.68
N ASP A 32 -0.44 5.52 37.16
CA ASP A 32 -1.51 6.16 37.93
C ASP A 32 -2.54 5.15 38.47
N THR A 33 -2.70 4.01 37.78
CA THR A 33 -3.68 2.97 38.13
C THR A 33 -3.08 1.74 38.83
N ALA A 34 -1.76 1.65 38.94
CA ALA A 34 -1.11 0.52 39.60
C ALA A 34 -1.22 0.61 41.14
N ASP A 35 -1.63 -0.48 41.78
CA ASP A 35 -1.55 -0.64 43.23
C ASP A 35 -0.11 -1.02 43.63
N LEU A 36 0.68 0.00 43.94
CA LEU A 36 2.11 -0.13 44.25
C LEU A 36 2.40 -0.11 45.77
N GLY A 37 1.36 -0.18 46.61
CA GLY A 37 1.50 -0.14 48.06
C GLY A 37 2.22 1.13 48.55
N VAL A 38 3.40 0.95 49.18
CA VAL A 38 4.22 2.07 49.69
C VAL A 38 5.17 2.67 48.64
N ILE A 39 5.31 2.02 47.48
CA ILE A 39 6.25 2.44 46.44
C ILE A 39 5.73 3.70 45.75
N LYS A 40 6.58 4.73 45.69
CA LYS A 40 6.25 5.98 44.99
C LYS A 40 6.89 5.99 43.60
N PRO A 41 6.11 5.92 42.52
CA PRO A 41 6.64 6.01 41.17
C PRO A 41 7.10 7.45 40.87
N ASP A 42 8.24 7.58 40.20
CA ASP A 42 8.81 8.84 39.71
C ASP A 42 9.02 8.74 38.19
N LEU A 43 8.22 9.47 37.43
CA LEU A 43 8.26 9.46 35.98
C LEU A 43 9.18 10.60 35.48
N GLN A 44 10.40 10.24 35.10
CA GLN A 44 11.40 11.15 34.54
C GLN A 44 11.44 11.02 33.02
N ILE A 45 10.26 11.13 32.39
CA ILE A 45 10.09 11.19 30.94
C ILE A 45 9.46 12.54 30.62
N SER A 46 10.13 13.36 29.83
CA SER A 46 9.55 14.59 29.29
C SER A 46 8.28 14.25 28.51
N GLN A 47 7.19 14.99 28.75
CA GLN A 47 5.97 14.82 27.96
C GLN A 47 6.29 15.10 26.49
N PRO A 48 6.03 14.17 25.56
CA PRO A 48 6.27 14.39 24.14
C PRO A 48 5.44 15.57 23.65
N LYS A 49 5.99 16.32 22.69
CA LYS A 49 5.20 17.30 21.94
C LYS A 49 4.06 16.53 21.25
N GLU A 50 2.82 16.94 21.46
CA GLU A 50 1.70 16.32 20.76
C GLU A 50 1.92 16.53 19.25
N PRO A 51 1.80 15.49 18.39
CA PRO A 51 1.94 15.67 16.95
C PRO A 51 1.02 16.82 16.55
N ALA A 52 1.51 17.68 15.65
CA ALA A 52 0.65 18.68 15.07
C ALA A 52 -0.62 17.97 14.61
N LYS A 53 -1.77 18.32 15.20
CA LYS A 53 -3.05 17.85 14.72
C LYS A 53 -3.01 18.16 13.23
N ALA A 54 -3.05 17.14 12.38
CA ALA A 54 -3.32 17.38 10.98
C ALA A 54 -4.61 18.20 11.00
N GLU A 55 -4.51 19.48 10.66
CA GLU A 55 -5.71 20.29 10.53
C GLU A 55 -6.59 19.48 9.57
N PRO A 56 -7.85 19.20 9.93
CA PRO A 56 -8.75 18.64 8.95
C PRO A 56 -8.72 19.64 7.81
N VAL A 57 -8.06 19.25 6.71
CA VAL A 57 -8.11 20.01 5.47
C VAL A 57 -9.59 20.12 5.21
N GLU A 58 -10.12 21.31 5.40
CA GLU A 58 -11.54 21.57 5.28
C GLU A 58 -11.90 21.10 3.88
N ALA A 59 -12.68 20.01 3.79
CA ALA A 59 -13.02 19.41 2.53
C ALA A 59 -13.86 20.46 1.79
N LYS A 60 -13.20 21.23 0.91
CA LYS A 60 -13.91 22.03 -0.08
C LYS A 60 -14.97 21.10 -0.69
N PRO A 61 -16.22 21.56 -0.87
CA PRO A 61 -17.23 20.80 -1.60
C PRO A 61 -16.57 20.23 -2.85
N ILE A 62 -16.55 18.91 -2.98
CA ILE A 62 -15.78 18.25 -4.04
C ILE A 62 -16.54 18.51 -5.35
N ASP A 63 -16.17 19.57 -6.07
CA ASP A 63 -16.62 19.88 -7.43
C ASP A 63 -15.97 18.93 -8.45
N GLY A 64 -16.08 17.61 -8.23
CA GLY A 64 -15.46 16.61 -9.10
C GLY A 64 -15.31 15.25 -8.45
N PHE A 65 -14.17 14.59 -8.71
CA PHE A 65 -13.89 13.21 -8.33
C PHE A 65 -12.75 13.15 -7.33
N ALA A 66 -12.95 12.43 -6.22
CA ALA A 66 -11.94 12.24 -5.20
C ALA A 66 -11.71 10.75 -4.89
N ILE A 67 -10.46 10.46 -4.58
CA ILE A 67 -9.96 9.13 -4.25
C ILE A 67 -9.21 9.24 -2.93
N LYS A 68 -9.50 8.34 -1.98
CA LYS A 68 -8.77 8.26 -0.72
C LYS A 68 -8.36 6.83 -0.42
N ARG A 69 -7.07 6.62 -0.17
CA ARG A 69 -6.53 5.35 0.32
C ARG A 69 -6.94 5.15 1.77
N THR A 70 -7.61 4.04 2.04
CA THR A 70 -7.98 3.60 3.39
C THR A 70 -7.11 2.42 3.82
N ALA A 71 -7.23 1.99 5.08
CA ALA A 71 -6.55 0.79 5.56
C ALA A 71 -7.01 -0.48 4.82
N GLU A 72 -8.28 -0.51 4.41
CA GLU A 72 -8.89 -1.69 3.78
C GLU A 72 -8.89 -1.64 2.25
N GLY A 73 -8.57 -0.49 1.65
CA GLY A 73 -8.91 -0.27 0.25
C GLY A 73 -8.90 1.19 -0.18
N VAL A 74 -9.95 1.60 -0.89
CA VAL A 74 -10.10 2.92 -1.48
C VAL A 74 -11.54 3.41 -1.35
N ASP A 75 -11.68 4.68 -1.01
CA ASP A 75 -12.95 5.40 -1.11
C ASP A 75 -12.96 6.21 -2.40
N LEU A 76 -14.01 6.04 -3.19
CA LEU A 76 -14.27 6.81 -4.41
C LEU A 76 -15.50 7.68 -4.16
N VAL A 77 -15.35 8.99 -4.29
CA VAL A 77 -16.43 9.95 -3.96
C VAL A 77 -16.52 11.04 -5.02
N GLY A 78 -17.75 11.47 -5.32
CA GLY A 78 -17.99 12.65 -6.14
C GLY A 78 -18.67 12.35 -7.48
N LEU A 79 -18.51 13.26 -8.44
CA LEU A 79 -19.20 13.21 -9.73
C LEU A 79 -18.29 12.67 -10.84
N VAL A 80 -18.86 11.86 -11.73
CA VAL A 80 -18.22 11.38 -12.96
C VAL A 80 -19.11 11.60 -14.18
N PRO A 81 -18.54 11.87 -15.38
CA PRO A 81 -19.27 12.43 -16.52
C PRO A 81 -20.15 11.43 -17.27
N SER A 82 -20.05 10.13 -16.97
CA SER A 82 -20.89 9.09 -17.57
C SER A 82 -20.88 7.80 -16.75
N ALA A 83 -21.87 6.93 -17.00
CA ALA A 83 -21.92 5.59 -16.42
C ALA A 83 -20.76 4.68 -16.87
N ASP A 84 -20.28 4.86 -18.10
CA ASP A 84 -19.14 4.10 -18.63
C ASP A 84 -17.85 4.43 -17.88
N ILE A 85 -17.65 5.71 -17.56
CA ILE A 85 -16.47 6.17 -16.81
C ILE A 85 -16.56 5.71 -15.36
N LYS A 86 -17.75 5.77 -14.75
CA LYS A 86 -17.98 5.16 -13.44
C LYS A 86 -17.58 3.68 -13.43
N THR A 87 -17.98 2.94 -14.46
CA THR A 87 -17.69 1.51 -14.60
C THR A 87 -16.19 1.26 -14.80
N ALA A 88 -15.52 2.07 -15.61
CA ALA A 88 -14.08 1.97 -15.86
C ALA A 88 -13.26 2.23 -14.58
N ILE A 89 -13.58 3.30 -13.84
CA ILE A 89 -12.91 3.66 -12.59
C ILE A 89 -13.12 2.57 -11.53
N ASN A 90 -14.36 2.11 -11.34
CA ASN A 90 -14.63 1.00 -10.41
C ASN A 90 -13.91 -0.28 -10.81
N GLY A 91 -13.91 -0.65 -12.09
CA GLY A 91 -13.21 -1.82 -12.60
C GLY A 91 -11.70 -1.74 -12.33
N LEU A 92 -11.09 -0.56 -12.52
CA LEU A 92 -9.69 -0.32 -12.18
C LEU A 92 -9.44 -0.39 -10.68
N ALA A 93 -10.33 0.17 -9.85
CA ALA A 93 -10.23 0.11 -8.40
C ALA A 93 -10.27 -1.32 -7.90
N VAL A 94 -11.19 -2.14 -8.41
CA VAL A 94 -11.31 -3.57 -8.04
C VAL A 94 -10.05 -4.34 -8.41
N ARG A 95 -9.44 -4.08 -9.57
CA ARG A 95 -8.17 -4.74 -9.95
C ARG A 95 -7.00 -4.37 -9.04
N LYS A 96 -7.01 -3.16 -8.45
CA LYS A 96 -5.92 -2.63 -7.61
C LYS A 96 -6.07 -2.92 -6.13
N PHE A 97 -7.31 -2.95 -5.64
CA PHE A 97 -7.61 -3.02 -4.22
C PHE A 97 -8.45 -4.23 -3.81
N GLY A 98 -8.91 -5.02 -4.78
CA GLY A 98 -9.82 -6.14 -4.57
C GLY A 98 -11.26 -5.66 -4.42
N SER A 99 -12.24 -6.51 -4.71
CA SER A 99 -13.65 -6.12 -4.71
C SER A 99 -14.19 -5.69 -3.35
N SER A 100 -13.71 -6.28 -2.25
CA SER A 100 -14.06 -5.89 -0.88
C SER A 100 -13.36 -4.62 -0.40
N GLY A 101 -12.33 -4.16 -1.12
CA GLY A 101 -11.57 -2.95 -0.80
C GLY A 101 -12.05 -1.70 -1.56
N VAL A 102 -13.18 -1.74 -2.26
CA VAL A 102 -13.68 -0.58 -3.03
C VAL A 102 -14.98 -0.07 -2.43
N ASN A 103 -14.95 1.14 -1.88
CA ASN A 103 -16.13 1.87 -1.42
C ASN A 103 -16.55 2.89 -2.47
N ASP A 104 -17.49 2.50 -3.33
CA ASP A 104 -18.01 3.34 -4.42
C ASP A 104 -19.15 4.26 -3.95
N ASN A 105 -18.86 5.56 -3.86
CA ASN A 105 -19.83 6.62 -3.64
C ASN A 105 -19.85 7.63 -4.81
N LEU A 106 -19.51 7.16 -6.02
CA LEU A 106 -19.55 7.98 -7.23
C LEU A 106 -20.98 8.16 -7.72
N MET A 107 -21.28 9.37 -8.17
CA MET A 107 -22.55 9.73 -8.80
C MET A 107 -22.31 10.12 -10.24
N VAL A 108 -23.21 9.71 -11.14
CA VAL A 108 -23.12 10.07 -12.56
C VAL A 108 -23.82 11.41 -12.78
N GLN A 109 -23.11 12.35 -13.39
CA GLN A 109 -23.69 13.56 -13.95
C GLN A 109 -23.24 13.65 -15.40
N GLU A 110 -24.18 13.41 -16.32
CA GLU A 110 -23.89 13.37 -17.75
C GLU A 110 -23.36 14.72 -18.26
N GLY A 111 -22.27 14.65 -19.03
CA GLY A 111 -21.68 15.79 -19.71
C GLY A 111 -20.35 16.24 -19.13
N GLU A 112 -19.95 17.46 -19.49
CA GLU A 112 -18.63 18.01 -19.16
C GLU A 112 -18.60 18.50 -17.70
N LEU A 113 -17.77 17.84 -16.88
CA LEU A 113 -17.60 18.21 -15.47
C LEU A 113 -16.43 19.16 -15.23
N ILE A 114 -15.45 19.20 -16.14
CA ILE A 114 -14.27 20.08 -16.09
C ILE A 114 -14.13 20.75 -17.44
N ALA A 115 -14.04 22.08 -17.43
CA ALA A 115 -14.03 22.86 -18.66
C ALA A 115 -12.81 22.51 -19.54
N GLY A 116 -13.05 22.20 -20.80
CA GLY A 116 -12.06 21.76 -21.77
C GLY A 116 -11.60 20.32 -21.60
N LEU A 117 -12.26 19.50 -20.77
CA LEU A 117 -11.90 18.10 -20.54
C LEU A 117 -13.01 17.17 -21.04
N GLY A 118 -12.78 16.56 -22.20
CA GLY A 118 -13.67 15.55 -22.76
C GLY A 118 -13.74 14.28 -21.90
N SER A 119 -14.74 13.45 -22.17
CA SER A 119 -14.95 12.20 -21.41
C SER A 119 -13.75 11.26 -21.48
N GLU A 120 -13.06 11.19 -22.62
CA GLU A 120 -11.88 10.33 -22.77
C GLU A 120 -10.72 10.83 -21.91
N GLU A 121 -10.37 12.11 -22.01
CA GLU A 121 -9.31 12.72 -21.22
C GLU A 121 -9.62 12.70 -19.72
N TYR A 122 -10.89 12.92 -19.35
CA TYR A 122 -11.35 12.76 -17.97
C TYR A 122 -11.08 11.34 -17.46
N ASN A 123 -11.48 10.33 -18.23
CA ASN A 123 -11.28 8.93 -17.85
C ASN A 123 -9.81 8.56 -17.71
N GLN A 124 -8.97 9.04 -18.64
CA GLN A 124 -7.52 8.83 -18.60
C GLN A 124 -6.91 9.46 -17.34
N LEU A 125 -7.27 10.70 -17.03
CA LEU A 125 -6.75 11.42 -15.86
C LEU A 125 -7.26 10.82 -14.54
N ALA A 126 -8.55 10.48 -14.46
CA ALA A 126 -9.13 9.80 -13.30
C ALA A 126 -8.48 8.42 -13.07
N SER A 127 -8.22 7.68 -14.14
CA SER A 127 -7.53 6.39 -14.09
C SER A 127 -6.07 6.55 -13.65
N ALA A 128 -5.37 7.58 -14.14
CA ALA A 128 -4.00 7.89 -13.74
C ALA A 128 -3.92 8.31 -12.26
N ALA A 129 -4.87 9.12 -11.79
CA ALA A 129 -4.98 9.49 -10.37
C ALA A 129 -5.22 8.26 -9.49
N LEU A 130 -6.12 7.35 -9.89
CA LEU A 130 -6.36 6.11 -9.16
C LEU A 130 -5.14 5.17 -9.16
N GLN A 131 -4.43 5.08 -10.29
CA GLN A 131 -3.14 4.38 -10.37
C GLN A 131 -2.12 4.99 -9.41
N ALA A 132 -1.99 6.31 -9.37
CA ALA A 132 -1.08 7.00 -8.46
C ALA A 132 -1.44 6.74 -6.99
N VAL A 133 -2.72 6.87 -6.61
CA VAL A 133 -3.17 6.60 -5.23
C VAL A 133 -2.94 5.14 -4.81
N SER A 134 -2.98 4.18 -5.73
CA SER A 134 -2.64 2.78 -5.40
C SER A 134 -1.19 2.57 -4.97
N ARG A 135 -0.30 3.52 -5.28
CA ARG A 135 1.12 3.51 -4.91
C ARG A 135 1.43 4.40 -3.70
N LEU A 136 0.41 4.97 -3.07
CA LEU A 136 0.52 5.74 -1.85
C LEU A 136 0.09 4.91 -0.64
N GLY A 137 0.69 5.21 0.51
CA GLY A 137 0.28 4.67 1.80
C GLY A 137 -1.11 5.12 2.23
N ILE A 138 -1.57 4.59 3.36
CA ILE A 138 -2.87 4.93 3.97
C ILE A 138 -2.96 6.45 4.15
N GLY A 139 -4.12 7.03 3.79
CA GLY A 139 -4.35 8.47 3.84
C GLY A 139 -3.90 9.22 2.59
N GLY A 140 -3.19 8.57 1.66
CA GLY A 140 -2.91 9.12 0.34
C GLY A 140 -4.21 9.44 -0.42
N GLN A 141 -4.26 10.60 -1.06
CA GLN A 141 -5.49 11.17 -1.62
C GLN A 141 -5.21 11.83 -2.96
N ALA A 142 -6.20 11.79 -3.85
CA ALA A 142 -6.22 12.59 -5.06
C ALA A 142 -7.61 13.19 -5.26
N SER A 143 -7.69 14.39 -5.83
CA SER A 143 -8.94 15.03 -6.22
C SER A 143 -8.77 15.72 -7.57
N LEU A 144 -9.72 15.48 -8.46
CA LEU A 144 -9.81 16.09 -9.78
C LEU A 144 -10.97 17.08 -9.79
N SER A 145 -10.68 18.33 -10.16
CA SER A 145 -11.64 19.47 -10.17
C SER A 145 -11.34 20.44 -11.31
N GLN A 146 -12.08 21.55 -11.38
CA GLN A 146 -11.82 22.65 -12.34
C GLN A 146 -10.39 23.21 -12.25
N ASP A 147 -9.81 23.22 -11.05
CA ASP A 147 -8.45 23.72 -10.82
C ASP A 147 -7.36 22.73 -11.30
N GLY A 148 -7.75 21.50 -11.64
CA GLY A 148 -6.88 20.42 -12.08
C GLY A 148 -6.81 19.26 -11.09
N LEU A 149 -5.66 18.59 -11.05
CA LEU A 149 -5.40 17.43 -10.20
C LEU A 149 -4.63 17.87 -8.95
N ALA A 150 -5.21 17.65 -7.78
CA ALA A 150 -4.52 17.79 -6.50
C ALA A 150 -4.27 16.41 -5.88
N MET A 151 -3.12 16.21 -5.24
CA MET A 151 -2.77 14.92 -4.64
C MET A 151 -1.82 15.07 -3.46
N THR A 152 -2.03 14.27 -2.42
CA THR A 152 -1.22 14.26 -1.20
C THR A 152 -0.96 12.83 -0.75
N GLY A 153 0.16 12.61 -0.05
CA GLY A 153 0.45 11.30 0.56
C GLY A 153 1.92 10.90 0.55
N GLY A 154 2.19 9.75 1.16
CA GLY A 154 3.52 9.14 1.20
C GLY A 154 3.63 7.98 0.22
N ALA A 155 4.54 8.06 -0.74
CA ALA A 155 4.94 6.94 -1.59
C ALA A 155 5.82 5.96 -0.81
N PHE A 156 5.75 4.68 -1.13
CA PHE A 156 6.36 3.61 -0.32
C PHE A 156 7.89 3.57 -0.33
N TYR A 157 8.53 4.13 -1.35
CA TYR A 157 9.99 4.32 -1.45
C TYR A 157 10.28 5.41 -2.49
N GLU A 158 11.54 5.85 -2.56
CA GLU A 158 11.94 6.98 -3.40
C GLU A 158 11.71 6.73 -4.90
N GLY A 159 12.05 5.54 -5.40
CA GLY A 159 11.79 5.17 -6.81
C GLY A 159 10.30 5.16 -7.17
N ALA A 160 9.42 4.77 -6.23
CA ALA A 160 7.97 4.85 -6.45
C ALA A 160 7.50 6.29 -6.58
N LEU A 161 8.01 7.20 -5.74
CA LEU A 161 7.69 8.62 -5.81
C LEU A 161 8.08 9.21 -7.18
N GLN A 162 9.29 8.92 -7.66
CA GLN A 162 9.77 9.41 -8.96
C GLN A 162 8.91 8.88 -10.11
N LYS A 163 8.66 7.57 -10.17
CA LYS A 163 7.82 6.93 -11.21
C LYS A 163 6.39 7.48 -11.18
N LEU A 164 5.85 7.74 -9.99
CA LEU A 164 4.52 8.32 -9.81
C LEU A 164 4.46 9.77 -10.33
N GLN A 165 5.42 10.61 -9.95
CA GLN A 165 5.48 12.00 -10.40
C GLN A 165 5.60 12.09 -11.94
N GLU A 166 6.40 11.22 -12.55
CA GLU A 166 6.55 11.17 -14.00
C GLU A 166 5.25 10.73 -14.70
N ALA A 167 4.62 9.66 -14.22
CA ALA A 167 3.36 9.17 -14.76
C ALA A 167 2.26 10.25 -14.72
N LEU A 168 2.18 11.02 -13.63
CA LEU A 168 1.20 12.10 -13.51
C LEU A 168 1.49 13.28 -14.43
N ARG A 169 2.76 13.69 -14.57
CA ARG A 169 3.13 14.74 -15.53
C ARG A 169 2.79 14.33 -16.95
N SER A 170 3.02 13.06 -17.31
CA SER A 170 2.68 12.54 -18.64
C SER A 170 1.17 12.42 -18.88
N ALA A 171 0.37 12.19 -17.83
CA ALA A 171 -1.08 12.03 -17.95
C ALA A 171 -1.85 13.36 -17.90
N LEU A 172 -1.24 14.45 -17.45
CA LEU A 172 -1.91 15.73 -17.25
C LEU A 172 -2.06 16.51 -18.58
N PRO A 173 -3.27 16.90 -18.98
CA PRO A 173 -3.50 17.80 -20.10
C PRO A 173 -2.86 19.18 -19.87
N ALA A 174 -2.43 19.85 -20.95
CA ALA A 174 -1.73 21.14 -20.87
C ALA A 174 -2.56 22.29 -20.25
N ASN A 175 -3.90 22.18 -20.23
CA ASN A 175 -4.81 23.16 -19.68
C ASN A 175 -5.11 22.97 -18.18
N LEU A 176 -4.62 21.90 -17.55
CA LEU A 176 -4.85 21.61 -16.14
C LEU A 176 -3.58 21.77 -15.32
N SER A 177 -3.74 22.15 -14.05
CA SER A 177 -2.64 22.24 -13.10
C SER A 177 -2.50 20.94 -12.29
N LEU A 178 -1.27 20.65 -11.86
CA LEU A 178 -0.97 19.59 -10.90
C LEU A 178 -0.47 20.24 -9.60
N SER A 179 -1.22 20.07 -8.52
CA SER A 179 -0.79 20.40 -7.16
C SER A 179 -0.47 19.11 -6.41
N SER A 180 0.79 18.92 -5.99
CA SER A 180 1.19 17.67 -5.33
C SER A 180 1.99 17.92 -4.05
N GLU A 181 1.49 17.45 -2.92
CA GLU A 181 2.22 17.39 -1.65
C GLU A 181 2.57 15.92 -1.35
N LEU A 182 3.58 15.43 -2.08
CA LEU A 182 4.04 14.06 -1.97
C LEU A 182 5.37 13.95 -1.25
N SER A 183 5.51 12.87 -0.48
CA SER A 183 6.72 12.54 0.25
C SER A 183 7.03 11.05 0.12
N VAL A 184 8.17 10.62 0.64
CA VAL A 184 8.46 9.19 0.85
C VAL A 184 7.97 8.82 2.25
N ALA A 185 7.12 7.80 2.34
CA ALA A 185 6.68 7.24 3.60
C ALA A 185 7.85 6.55 4.29
N VAL A 186 8.05 6.83 5.57
CA VAL A 186 9.07 6.16 6.38
C VAL A 186 8.50 4.81 6.83
N PRO A 187 9.15 3.67 6.50
CA PRO A 187 8.77 2.38 7.05
C PRO A 187 8.64 2.43 8.57
N GLY A 188 7.62 1.73 9.09
CA GLY A 188 7.45 1.59 10.55
C GLY A 188 8.63 0.85 11.18
N GLU A 189 8.56 0.65 12.50
CA GLU A 189 9.61 -0.08 13.22
C GLU A 189 9.89 -1.46 12.61
N ALA A 190 11.16 -1.87 12.71
CA ALA A 190 11.58 -3.19 12.30
C ALA A 190 10.86 -4.26 13.13
N VAL A 191 10.43 -5.32 12.47
CA VAL A 191 9.68 -6.41 13.06
C VAL A 191 10.51 -7.70 13.04
N ASN A 192 10.13 -8.65 13.89
CA ASN A 192 10.75 -9.97 13.88
C ASN A 192 10.30 -10.80 12.64
N PRO A 193 11.01 -11.90 12.31
CA PRO A 193 10.69 -12.72 11.15
C PRO A 193 9.25 -13.26 11.07
N ASP A 194 8.67 -13.68 12.21
CA ASP A 194 7.31 -14.22 12.25
C ASP A 194 6.26 -13.15 11.96
N GLU A 195 6.41 -11.98 12.56
CA GLU A 195 5.55 -10.82 12.29
C GLU A 195 5.71 -10.35 10.84
N CYS A 196 6.94 -10.37 10.30
CA CYS A 196 7.17 -10.07 8.89
C CYS A 196 6.40 -11.00 7.97
N GLN A 197 6.45 -12.31 8.22
CA GLN A 197 5.72 -13.32 7.45
C GLN A 197 4.21 -13.05 7.44
N VAL A 198 3.64 -12.67 8.58
CA VAL A 198 2.22 -12.33 8.71
C VAL A 198 1.88 -11.08 7.87
N LEU A 199 2.69 -10.03 7.96
CA LEU A 199 2.46 -8.78 7.23
C LEU A 199 2.51 -8.99 5.71
N LEU A 200 3.54 -9.68 5.21
CA LEU A 200 3.69 -9.97 3.77
C LEU A 200 2.55 -10.84 3.24
N ARG A 201 2.17 -11.88 4.00
CA ARG A 201 1.03 -12.75 3.64
C ARG A 201 -0.27 -11.95 3.60
N SER A 202 -0.54 -11.15 4.62
CA SER A 202 -1.78 -10.36 4.71
C SER A 202 -1.93 -9.38 3.54
N ALA A 203 -0.82 -8.77 3.08
CA ALA A 203 -0.84 -7.91 1.90
C ALA A 203 -1.30 -8.64 0.61
N LEU A 204 -1.01 -9.95 0.51
CA LEU A 204 -1.36 -10.80 -0.64
C LEU A 204 -2.72 -11.50 -0.53
N GLU A 205 -3.40 -11.44 0.63
CA GLU A 205 -4.69 -12.12 0.82
C GLU A 205 -5.81 -11.49 0.00
N LYS A 206 -5.75 -10.17 -0.21
CA LYS A 206 -6.81 -9.39 -0.87
C LYS A 206 -6.50 -9.05 -2.33
N ASN A 207 -5.25 -9.18 -2.75
CA ASN A 207 -4.78 -8.82 -4.08
C ASN A 207 -3.69 -9.78 -4.56
N THR A 208 -3.63 -9.99 -5.87
CA THR A 208 -2.63 -10.88 -6.50
C THR A 208 -1.67 -10.06 -7.36
N ILE A 209 -0.40 -10.46 -7.40
CA ILE A 209 0.55 -9.93 -8.38
C ILE A 209 0.18 -10.48 -9.76
N LEU A 210 -0.27 -9.59 -10.63
CA LEU A 210 -0.67 -9.87 -12.00
C LEU A 210 0.51 -9.74 -12.97
N PHE A 211 0.46 -10.55 -14.03
CA PHE A 211 1.40 -10.57 -15.15
C PHE A 211 0.64 -10.42 -16.46
N ASP A 212 1.31 -9.91 -17.49
CA ASP A 212 0.73 -9.89 -18.83
C ASP A 212 0.42 -11.32 -19.33
N SER A 213 -0.63 -11.44 -20.15
CA SER A 213 -1.10 -12.74 -20.64
C SER A 213 0.02 -13.54 -21.31
N GLY A 214 0.25 -14.77 -20.82
CA GLY A 214 1.29 -15.68 -21.31
C GLY A 214 2.74 -15.23 -21.06
N LYS A 215 2.95 -14.18 -20.25
CA LYS A 215 4.27 -13.60 -19.99
C LYS A 215 4.64 -13.61 -18.50
N ALA A 216 5.90 -13.27 -18.25
CA ALA A 216 6.45 -12.97 -16.93
C ALA A 216 6.67 -11.46 -16.70
N SER A 217 6.26 -10.60 -17.63
CA SER A 217 6.22 -9.16 -17.40
C SER A 217 5.12 -8.82 -16.40
N ILE A 218 5.48 -8.10 -15.34
CA ILE A 218 4.54 -7.68 -14.29
C ILE A 218 3.58 -6.65 -14.89
N SER A 219 2.29 -6.83 -14.66
CA SER A 219 1.26 -5.88 -15.07
C SER A 219 1.34 -4.60 -14.23
N ALA A 220 1.08 -3.45 -14.85
CA ALA A 220 1.03 -2.17 -14.17
C ALA A 220 -0.03 -2.09 -13.05
N ASP A 221 -1.03 -2.99 -13.08
CA ASP A 221 -2.02 -3.09 -12.00
C ASP A 221 -1.38 -3.57 -10.69
N SER A 222 -0.25 -4.29 -10.74
CA SER A 222 0.46 -4.87 -9.58
C SER A 222 1.38 -3.89 -8.85
N PHE A 223 1.76 -2.77 -9.46
CA PHE A 223 2.82 -1.90 -8.90
C PHE A 223 2.47 -1.32 -7.53
N GLY A 224 1.20 -0.97 -7.28
CA GLY A 224 0.78 -0.50 -5.95
C GLY A 224 0.95 -1.56 -4.85
N LEU A 225 0.59 -2.81 -5.16
CA LEU A 225 0.78 -3.95 -4.25
C LEU A 225 2.27 -4.22 -4.01
N LEU A 226 3.07 -4.25 -5.08
CA LEU A 226 4.51 -4.47 -4.99
C LEU A 226 5.21 -3.38 -4.18
N ASP A 227 4.85 -2.12 -4.40
CA ASP A 227 5.40 -1.00 -3.65
C ASP A 227 5.07 -1.12 -2.14
N GLY A 228 3.86 -1.57 -1.79
CA GLY A 228 3.49 -1.88 -0.40
C GLY A 228 4.24 -3.08 0.20
N LEU A 229 4.52 -4.10 -0.59
CA LEU A 229 5.35 -5.25 -0.18
C LEU A 229 6.80 -4.84 0.05
N ILE A 230 7.36 -3.96 -0.77
CA ILE A 230 8.69 -3.34 -0.59
C ILE A 230 8.75 -2.60 0.74
N TYR A 231 7.77 -1.73 1.00
CA TYR A 231 7.67 -1.00 2.25
C TYR A 231 7.63 -1.94 3.46
N THR A 232 6.89 -3.04 3.34
CA THR A 232 6.82 -4.08 4.38
C THR A 232 8.16 -4.79 4.55
N ALA A 233 8.82 -5.18 3.46
CA ALA A 233 10.10 -5.90 3.48
C ALA A 233 11.27 -5.06 4.02
N HIS A 234 11.20 -3.72 3.93
CA HIS A 234 12.13 -2.82 4.59
C HIS A 234 12.02 -2.86 6.13
N ARG A 235 10.86 -3.26 6.67
CA ARG A 235 10.68 -3.49 8.11
C ARG A 235 11.24 -4.83 8.57
N CYS A 236 11.78 -5.64 7.66
CA CYS A 236 12.30 -6.98 7.98
C CYS A 236 13.79 -7.11 7.61
N PRO A 237 14.69 -6.20 8.05
CA PRO A 237 16.03 -6.06 7.48
C PRO A 237 16.89 -7.33 7.57
N GLU A 238 16.69 -8.16 8.59
CA GLU A 238 17.46 -9.39 8.84
C GLU A 238 16.86 -10.63 8.14
N SER A 239 15.70 -10.51 7.50
CA SER A 239 15.02 -11.65 6.91
C SER A 239 15.48 -11.91 5.48
N LYS A 240 15.76 -13.18 5.18
CA LYS A 240 15.80 -13.71 3.81
C LYS A 240 14.38 -14.04 3.36
N ILE A 241 14.03 -13.61 2.16
CA ILE A 241 12.69 -13.70 1.59
C ILE A 241 12.78 -14.53 0.31
N GLN A 242 12.15 -15.69 0.32
CA GLN A 242 11.92 -16.49 -0.88
C GLN A 242 10.63 -16.03 -1.56
N ILE A 243 10.72 -15.74 -2.85
CA ILE A 243 9.59 -15.37 -3.71
C ILE A 243 9.17 -16.61 -4.48
N GLU A 244 8.01 -17.14 -4.14
CA GLU A 244 7.52 -18.41 -4.69
C GLU A 244 6.52 -18.15 -5.83
N GLY A 245 6.77 -18.73 -7.00
CA GLY A 245 5.86 -18.69 -8.14
C GLY A 245 5.08 -19.99 -8.31
N HIS A 246 3.78 -19.87 -8.58
CA HIS A 246 2.91 -21.02 -8.81
C HIS A 246 2.01 -20.83 -10.04
N THR A 247 1.63 -21.94 -10.66
CA THR A 247 0.65 -22.01 -11.76
C THR A 247 -0.54 -22.88 -11.37
N ASP A 248 -1.61 -22.80 -12.16
CA ASP A 248 -2.62 -23.86 -12.18
C ASP A 248 -2.10 -25.08 -12.96
N SER A 249 -2.95 -26.10 -13.10
CA SER A 249 -2.63 -27.34 -13.81
C SER A 249 -2.89 -27.31 -15.32
N ASP A 250 -3.18 -26.15 -15.91
CA ASP A 250 -3.38 -26.07 -17.36
C ASP A 250 -2.03 -25.95 -18.07
N GLY A 251 -1.86 -26.73 -19.14
CA GLY A 251 -0.65 -26.71 -19.96
C GLY A 251 0.33 -27.83 -19.61
N ASP A 252 1.57 -27.67 -20.06
CA ASP A 252 2.64 -28.64 -19.85
C ASP A 252 3.41 -28.34 -18.56
N ASN A 253 3.71 -29.37 -17.78
CA ASN A 253 4.34 -29.24 -16.47
C ASN A 253 5.71 -28.55 -16.53
N PHE A 254 6.51 -28.81 -17.57
CA PHE A 254 7.82 -28.16 -17.73
C PHE A 254 7.65 -26.69 -18.12
N ALA A 255 6.67 -26.38 -18.98
CA ALA A 255 6.33 -25.00 -19.30
C ALA A 255 5.83 -24.22 -18.06
N ASN A 256 4.99 -24.85 -17.24
CA ASN A 256 4.46 -24.29 -15.98
C ASN A 256 5.58 -24.04 -14.97
N GLN A 257 6.50 -24.98 -14.82
CA GLN A 257 7.71 -24.81 -13.99
C GLN A 257 8.50 -23.57 -14.45
N LEU A 258 8.89 -23.51 -15.72
CA LEU A 258 9.68 -22.40 -16.27
C LEU A 258 8.95 -21.05 -16.15
N LEU A 259 7.64 -21.03 -16.37
CA LEU A 259 6.84 -19.80 -16.24
C LEU A 259 6.83 -19.30 -14.79
N SER A 260 6.64 -20.21 -13.84
CA SER A 260 6.62 -19.87 -12.41
C SER A 260 7.96 -19.31 -11.92
N GLU A 261 9.07 -19.91 -12.36
CA GLU A 261 10.43 -19.43 -12.05
C GLU A 261 10.68 -18.04 -12.62
N LYS A 262 10.33 -17.82 -13.89
CA LYS A 262 10.48 -16.51 -14.54
C LYS A 262 9.67 -15.43 -13.84
N ARG A 263 8.44 -15.75 -13.41
CA ARG A 263 7.57 -14.80 -12.69
C ARG A 263 8.13 -14.45 -11.32
N ALA A 264 8.61 -15.43 -10.56
CA ALA A 264 9.30 -15.19 -9.30
C ALA A 264 10.57 -14.33 -9.51
N GLY A 265 11.36 -14.62 -10.55
CA GLY A 265 12.51 -13.83 -10.95
C GLY A 265 12.16 -12.37 -11.25
N SER A 266 11.13 -12.11 -12.07
CA SER A 266 10.67 -10.75 -12.36
C SER A 266 10.29 -9.96 -11.11
N VAL A 267 9.69 -10.63 -10.11
CA VAL A 267 9.35 -9.98 -8.84
C VAL A 267 10.61 -9.67 -8.04
N VAL A 268 11.57 -10.59 -7.95
CA VAL A 268 12.88 -10.33 -7.32
C VAL A 268 13.60 -9.15 -7.99
N ASP A 269 13.68 -9.13 -9.32
CA ASP A 269 14.29 -8.04 -10.08
C ASP A 269 13.64 -6.69 -9.74
N TYR A 270 12.31 -6.65 -9.64
CA TYR A 270 11.58 -5.45 -9.24
C TYR A 270 11.90 -5.00 -7.80
N LEU A 271 12.01 -5.94 -6.87
CA LEU A 271 12.37 -5.63 -5.47
C LEU A 271 13.82 -5.11 -5.37
N ILE A 272 14.74 -5.67 -6.14
CA ILE A 272 16.14 -5.21 -6.21
C ILE A 272 16.22 -3.80 -6.80
N GLU A 273 15.49 -3.53 -7.89
CA GLU A 273 15.39 -2.18 -8.48
C GLU A 273 14.86 -1.15 -7.48
N ALA A 274 13.98 -1.58 -6.56
CA ALA A 274 13.47 -0.76 -5.48
C ALA A 274 14.44 -0.58 -4.28
N GLY A 275 15.61 -1.23 -4.32
CA GLY A 275 16.69 -1.05 -3.34
C GLY A 275 16.78 -2.14 -2.27
N LEU A 276 16.08 -3.27 -2.41
CA LEU A 276 16.34 -4.43 -1.55
C LEU A 276 17.65 -5.13 -1.96
N SER A 277 18.41 -5.61 -0.98
CA SER A 277 19.64 -6.38 -1.22
C SER A 277 19.33 -7.72 -1.92
N ASP A 278 20.11 -8.07 -2.94
CA ASP A 278 19.93 -9.33 -3.68
C ASP A 278 20.19 -10.56 -2.78
N GLU A 279 21.14 -10.47 -1.84
CA GLU A 279 21.49 -11.53 -0.90
C GLU A 279 20.32 -11.92 0.03
N ARG A 280 19.31 -11.06 0.13
CA ARG A 280 18.09 -11.28 0.91
C ARG A 280 16.97 -11.92 0.10
N LEU A 281 17.10 -12.04 -1.22
CA LEU A 281 16.00 -12.41 -2.10
C LEU A 281 16.31 -13.70 -2.86
N GLU A 282 15.38 -14.65 -2.85
CA GLU A 282 15.53 -15.92 -3.56
C GLU A 282 14.29 -16.22 -4.41
N PRO A 283 14.37 -16.21 -5.75
CA PRO A 283 13.25 -16.62 -6.59
C PRO A 283 13.15 -18.16 -6.64
N LYS A 284 11.94 -18.69 -6.51
CA LYS A 284 11.69 -20.13 -6.65
C LYS A 284 10.37 -20.39 -7.37
N GLY A 285 10.42 -21.19 -8.44
CA GLY A 285 9.21 -21.66 -9.11
C GLY A 285 8.81 -23.06 -8.64
N PHE A 286 7.52 -23.30 -8.51
CA PHE A 286 6.95 -24.61 -8.17
C PHE A 286 6.03 -25.18 -9.25
N GLY A 287 5.81 -24.44 -10.34
CA GLY A 287 4.81 -24.77 -11.34
C GLY A 287 3.46 -25.07 -10.68
N GLU A 288 2.87 -26.21 -11.03
CA GLU A 288 1.58 -26.69 -10.52
C GLU A 288 1.68 -27.62 -9.30
N THR A 289 2.89 -27.90 -8.81
CA THR A 289 3.13 -28.98 -7.84
C THR A 289 2.59 -28.72 -6.43
N ASN A 290 2.34 -27.45 -6.09
CA ASN A 290 1.84 -27.00 -4.79
C ASN A 290 0.52 -26.21 -4.93
N PRO A 291 -0.61 -26.88 -5.27
CA PRO A 291 -1.90 -26.22 -5.40
C PRO A 291 -2.49 -25.88 -4.02
N VAL A 292 -3.11 -24.70 -3.91
CA VAL A 292 -3.83 -24.25 -2.71
C VAL A 292 -5.35 -24.39 -2.85
N ALA A 293 -5.83 -24.68 -4.06
CA ALA A 293 -7.21 -25.01 -4.37
C ALA A 293 -7.28 -26.08 -5.48
N GLY A 294 -8.44 -26.74 -5.61
CA GLY A 294 -8.67 -27.67 -6.73
C GLY A 294 -8.59 -26.96 -8.09
N ASN A 295 -8.12 -27.66 -9.12
CA ASN A 295 -8.00 -27.11 -10.48
C ASN A 295 -9.24 -27.34 -11.35
N ASP A 296 -10.34 -27.84 -10.78
CA ASP A 296 -11.54 -28.16 -11.55
C ASP A 296 -12.38 -26.93 -11.92
N THR A 297 -12.19 -25.79 -11.23
CA THR A 297 -12.94 -24.56 -11.47
C THR A 297 -12.02 -23.38 -11.81
N ALA A 298 -12.56 -22.39 -12.51
CA ALA A 298 -11.82 -21.18 -12.88
C ALA A 298 -11.31 -20.41 -11.65
N GLU A 299 -12.10 -20.39 -10.58
CA GLU A 299 -11.77 -19.74 -9.31
C GLU A 299 -10.63 -20.48 -8.60
N GLY A 300 -10.66 -21.82 -8.59
CA GLY A 300 -9.59 -22.63 -8.02
C GLY A 300 -8.27 -22.45 -8.76
N LYS A 301 -8.31 -22.47 -10.10
CA LYS A 301 -7.15 -22.18 -10.95
C LYS A 301 -6.61 -20.76 -10.70
N ALA A 302 -7.48 -19.77 -10.55
CA ALA A 302 -7.08 -18.41 -10.25
C ALA A 302 -6.32 -18.30 -8.92
N LYS A 303 -6.72 -19.06 -7.89
CA LYS A 303 -5.98 -19.13 -6.62
C LYS A 303 -4.61 -19.79 -6.76
N ASN A 304 -4.46 -20.76 -7.66
CA ASN A 304 -3.18 -21.44 -7.87
C ASN A 304 -2.18 -20.60 -8.68
N ARG A 305 -2.65 -19.73 -9.57
CA ARG A 305 -1.82 -18.73 -10.27
C ARG A 305 -1.44 -17.57 -9.35
N ARG A 306 -0.44 -17.77 -8.49
CA ARG A 306 -0.08 -16.82 -7.43
C ARG A 306 1.43 -16.64 -7.25
N ILE A 307 1.78 -15.56 -6.56
CA ILE A 307 3.11 -15.33 -5.98
C ILE A 307 2.96 -15.33 -4.46
N GLU A 308 3.86 -16.01 -3.76
CA GLU A 308 3.95 -15.99 -2.30
C GLU A 308 5.31 -15.42 -1.85
N PHE A 309 5.33 -14.83 -0.67
CA PHE A 309 6.53 -14.33 -0.02
C PHE A 309 6.73 -15.14 1.26
N VAL A 310 7.85 -15.85 1.35
CA VAL A 310 8.17 -16.75 2.46
C VAL A 310 9.45 -16.29 3.12
N ILE A 311 9.39 -16.05 4.43
CA ILE A 311 10.56 -15.79 5.25
C ILE A 311 11.28 -17.10 5.52
N LEU A 312 12.53 -17.20 5.08
CA LEU A 312 13.35 -18.38 5.33
C LEU A 312 13.87 -18.34 6.76
N ALA A 313 13.72 -19.46 7.48
CA ALA A 313 14.33 -19.63 8.79
C ALA A 313 15.85 -19.50 8.67
N GLN A 314 16.46 -18.72 9.57
CA GLN A 314 17.91 -18.56 9.66
C GLN A 314 18.58 -19.79 10.26
#